data_AF-A0A528CGB0-F1
#
_entry.id   AF-A0A528CGB0-F1
#
_cell.length_a   1.000
_cell.length_b   1.000
_cell.length_c   1.000
_cell.angle_alpha   90.00
_cell.angle_beta   90.00
_cell.angle_gamma   90.00
#
_symmetry.space_group_name_H-M   'P 1'
#
loop_
_entity.id
_entity.type
_entity.pdbx_description
1 polymer ?
#
loop_
_entity_poly.entity_id
_entity_poly.type
_entity_poly.pdbx_seq_one_letter_code
_entity_poly.pdbx_strand_id
1 'polypeptide(L)' 'GDLHSGSIMITDSETRMIDPEFAFYGPIAFDVGMLLANFWMAFFSQRGHEQNRKRDAMRAYLLDVTVETWSVF' A
#
# COMPACT_ATOMS: atom_id res chain seq x y z
N GLY A 1 -12.28 6.28 -3.17
CA GLY A 1 -11.95 7.57 -3.79
C GLY A 1 -10.65 8.17 -3.31
N ASP A 2 -10.03 7.67 -2.24
CA ASP A 2 -8.69 8.08 -1.80
C ASP A 2 -8.00 6.96 -1.00
N LEU A 3 -8.03 5.73 -1.54
CA LEU A 3 -7.52 4.54 -0.84
C LEU A 3 -5.98 4.42 -0.99
N HIS A 4 -5.25 5.42 -0.47
CA HIS A 4 -3.80 5.37 -0.35
C HIS A 4 -3.36 4.78 1.00
N SER A 5 -2.06 4.55 1.21
CA SER A 5 -1.54 3.91 2.43
C SER A 5 -1.84 4.69 3.72
N GLY A 6 -1.99 6.02 3.64
CA GLY A 6 -2.42 6.86 4.77
C GLY A 6 -3.88 6.69 5.19
N SER A 7 -4.70 6.06 4.35
CA SER A 7 -6.13 5.81 4.60
C SER A 7 -6.37 4.42 5.21
N ILE A 8 -5.28 3.73 5.60
CA ILE A 8 -5.30 2.40 6.20
C ILE A 8 -4.51 2.46 7.50
N MET A 9 -5.17 2.12 8.60
CA MET A 9 -4.54 1.99 9.92
C MET A 9 -4.41 0.51 10.25
N ILE A 10 -3.23 0.11 10.73
CA ILE A 10 -2.92 -1.30 11.01
C ILE A 10 -2.32 -1.49 12.40
N THR A 11 -2.58 -2.67 12.95
CA THR A 11 -1.78 -3.31 13.99
C THR A 11 -1.26 -4.65 13.44
N ASP A 12 -0.56 -5.44 14.26
CA ASP A 12 -0.13 -6.78 13.85
C ASP A 12 -1.30 -7.74 13.55
N SER A 13 -2.51 -7.46 14.07
CA SER A 13 -3.67 -8.35 13.96
C SER A 13 -4.93 -7.69 13.37
N GLU A 14 -4.92 -6.37 13.17
CA GLU A 14 -6.08 -5.66 12.64
C GLU A 14 -5.70 -4.72 11.49
N THR A 15 -6.62 -4.55 10.55
CA THR A 15 -6.51 -3.61 9.44
C THR A 15 -7.85 -2.90 9.29
N ARG A 16 -7.84 -1.57 9.29
CA ARG A 16 -9.04 -0.74 9.18
C ARG A 16 -8.82 0.33 8.11
N MET A 17 -9.77 0.46 7.19
CA MET A 17 -9.82 1.60 6.28
C MET A 17 -10.53 2.76 6.96
N ILE A 18 -10.03 3.98 6.74
CA ILE A 18 -10.58 5.23 7.26
C ILE A 18 -10.75 6.24 6.13
N ASP A 19 -11.32 7.39 6.46
CA ASP A 19 -11.38 8.58 5.60
C ASP A 19 -12.03 8.40 4.20
N PRO A 20 -13.28 7.90 4.12
CA PRO A 20 -13.97 7.73 2.84
C PRO A 20 -14.61 9.04 2.32
N GLU A 21 -14.05 10.22 2.60
CA GLU A 21 -14.67 11.51 2.26
C GLU A 21 -14.80 11.74 0.74
N PHE A 22 -13.97 11.07 -0.06
CA PHE A 22 -14.01 11.05 -1.54
C PHE A 22 -14.86 9.90 -2.13
N ALA A 23 -15.77 9.29 -1.36
CA ALA A 23 -16.62 8.23 -1.87
C ALA A 23 -17.66 8.75 -2.89
N PHE A 24 -17.67 8.15 -4.08
CA PHE A 24 -18.71 8.33 -5.09
C PHE A 24 -18.81 7.09 -5.98
N TYR A 25 -19.83 7.02 -6.84
CA TYR A 25 -19.94 5.94 -7.83
C TYR A 25 -18.90 6.14 -8.94
N GLY A 26 -17.78 5.45 -8.82
CA GLY A 26 -16.67 5.50 -9.76
C GLY A 26 -16.18 4.12 -10.19
N PRO A 27 -15.16 4.07 -11.07
CA PRO A 27 -14.56 2.81 -11.49
C PRO A 27 -13.88 2.11 -10.30
N ILE A 28 -14.13 0.80 -10.13
CA ILE A 28 -13.48 -0.04 -9.10
C ILE A 28 -11.96 0.06 -9.18
N ALA A 29 -11.41 0.17 -10.39
CA ALA A 29 -9.97 0.26 -10.66
C ALA A 29 -9.28 1.46 -9.98
N PHE A 30 -10.04 2.51 -9.63
CA PHE A 30 -9.47 3.70 -9.01
C PHE A 30 -8.92 3.39 -7.61
N ASP A 31 -9.68 2.68 -6.77
CA ASP A 31 -9.30 2.38 -5.39
C ASP A 31 -8.18 1.34 -5.33
N VAL A 32 -8.32 0.23 -6.06
CA VAL A 32 -7.27 -0.82 -6.10
C VAL A 32 -5.98 -0.31 -6.76
N GLY A 33 -6.10 0.52 -7.81
CA GLY A 33 -4.95 1.11 -8.48
C GLY A 33 -4.18 2.05 -7.56
N MET A 34 -4.88 2.89 -6.81
CA MET A 34 -4.28 3.82 -5.85
C MET A 34 -3.58 3.07 -4.70
N LEU A 35 -4.20 2.01 -4.17
CA LEU A 35 -3.61 1.17 -3.13
C LEU A 35 -2.29 0.54 -3.60
N LEU A 36 -2.31 -0.14 -4.74
CA LEU A 36 -1.14 -0.79 -5.31
C LEU A 36 -0.04 0.22 -5.67
N ALA A 37 -0.41 1.37 -6.22
CA ALA A 37 0.54 2.44 -6.50
C ALA A 37 1.26 2.92 -5.23
N ASN A 38 0.57 2.99 -4.09
CA ASN A 38 1.17 3.34 -2.82
C ASN A 38 2.14 2.27 -2.28
N PHE A 39 1.89 0.98 -2.52
CA PHE A 39 2.86 -0.07 -2.21
C PHE A 39 4.13 0.06 -3.07
N TRP A 40 3.98 0.37 -4.36
CA TRP A 40 5.13 0.66 -5.24
C TRP A 40 5.91 1.90 -4.80
N MET A 41 5.23 2.98 -4.42
CA MET A 41 5.88 4.17 -3.86
C MET A 41 6.67 3.83 -2.59
N ALA A 42 6.08 3.02 -1.69
CA ALA A 42 6.78 2.52 -0.50
C ALA A 42 8.00 1.65 -0.86
N PHE A 43 7.94 0.84 -1.92
CA PHE A 43 9.06 0.04 -2.39
C PHE A 43 10.20 0.92 -2.91
N PHE A 44 9.90 1.91 -3.75
CA PHE A 44 10.92 2.80 -4.32
C PHE A 44 11.54 3.73 -3.27
N SER A 45 10.76 4.16 -2.27
CA SER A 45 11.26 5.00 -1.18
C SER A 45 12.28 4.30 -0.29
N GLN A 46 12.32 2.96 -0.26
CA GLN A 46 13.23 2.21 0.60
C GLN A 46 14.70 2.57 0.38
N ARG A 47 15.11 2.89 -0.86
CA ARG A 47 16.47 3.35 -1.17
C ARG A 47 16.81 4.67 -0.48
N GLY A 48 15.85 5.58 -0.35
CA GLY A 48 16.01 6.83 0.38
C GLY A 48 16.06 6.64 1.91
N HIS A 49 15.50 5.53 2.41
CA HIS A 49 15.54 5.14 3.83
C HIS A 49 16.69 4.17 4.18
N GLU A 50 17.53 3.86 3.21
CA GLU A 50 18.72 3.02 3.36
C GLU A 50 19.84 3.89 3.95
N GLN A 51 19.87 3.98 5.28
CA GLN A 51 20.98 4.59 6.02
C GLN A 51 22.05 3.51 6.25
N ASN A 52 22.25 3.09 7.51
CA ASN A 52 23.27 2.10 7.89
C ASN A 52 22.79 0.64 7.77
N ARG A 53 21.59 0.39 7.26
CA ARG A 53 21.00 -0.95 7.15
C ARG A 53 20.40 -1.17 5.78
N LYS A 54 20.74 -2.30 5.18
CA LYS A 54 20.15 -2.75 3.91
C LYS A 54 18.63 -2.88 4.06
N ARG A 55 17.89 -2.47 3.04
CA ARG A 55 16.42 -2.56 3.02
C ARG A 55 15.90 -3.68 2.10
N ASP A 56 16.77 -4.58 1.64
CA ASP A 56 16.40 -5.66 0.70
C ASP A 56 15.25 -6.52 1.20
N ALA A 57 15.25 -6.91 2.49
CA ALA A 57 14.15 -7.68 3.08
C ALA A 57 12.81 -6.92 3.08
N MET A 58 12.82 -5.61 3.37
CA MET A 58 11.61 -4.77 3.30
C MET A 58 11.13 -4.61 1.86
N ARG A 59 12.06 -4.47 0.91
CA ARG A 59 11.75 -4.39 -0.52
C ARG A 59 11.13 -5.70 -1.03
N ALA A 60 11.66 -6.85 -0.62
CA ALA A 60 11.09 -8.15 -0.94
C ALA A 60 9.66 -8.28 -0.34
N TYR A 61 9.49 -7.94 0.93
CA TYR A 61 8.18 -7.93 1.60
C TYR A 61 7.15 -7.06 0.86
N LEU A 62 7.52 -5.83 0.44
CA LEU A 62 6.61 -4.94 -0.28
C LEU A 62 6.21 -5.50 -1.65
N LEU A 63 7.10 -6.22 -2.34
CA LEU A 63 6.76 -6.92 -3.58
C LEU A 63 5.79 -8.07 -3.32
N ASP A 64 6.04 -8.88 -2.29
CA ASP A 64 5.16 -9.98 -1.89
C ASP A 64 3.76 -9.46 -1.54
N VAL A 65 3.66 -8.42 -0.71
CA VAL A 65 2.39 -7.75 -0.37
C VAL A 65 1.67 -7.26 -1.64
N THR A 66 2.38 -6.67 -2.59
CA THR A 66 1.79 -6.17 -3.83
C THR A 66 1.20 -7.31 -4.67
N VAL A 67 1.94 -8.40 -4.83
CA VAL A 67 1.53 -9.57 -5.62
C VAL A 67 0.38 -10.32 -4.93
N GLU A 68 0.49 -10.53 -3.62
CA GLU A 68 -0.53 -11.22 -2.83
C GLU A 68 -1.84 -10.44 -2.83
N THR A 69 -1.79 -9.12 -2.59
CA THR A 69 -2.98 -8.25 -2.58
C THR A 69 -3.76 -8.36 -3.90
N TRP A 70 -3.07 -8.32 -5.05
CA TRP A 70 -3.73 -8.48 -6.34
C TRP A 70 -4.26 -9.90 -6.56
N SER A 71 -3.54 -10.92 -6.08
CA SER A 71 -3.91 -12.32 -6.30
C SER A 71 -5.16 -12.75 -5.52
N VAL A 72 -5.44 -12.09 -4.38
CA VAL A 72 -6.61 -12.38 -3.53
C VAL A 72 -7.79 -11.43 -3.74
N PHE A 73 -7.60 -10.34 -4.48
CA PHE A 73 -8.65 -9.39 -4.86
C PHE A 73 -9.53 -9.95 -5.99
#